data_AF-A0A8X6M1I6-F1
#
_entry.id   AF-A0A8X6M1I6-F1
#
_cell.length_a   1.000
_cell.length_b   1.000
_cell.length_c   1.000
_cell.angle_alpha   90.00
_cell.angle_beta   90.00
_cell.angle_gamma   90.00
#
_symmetry.space_group_name_H-M   'P 1'
#
loop_
_entity.id
_entity.type
_entity.pdbx_description
1 polymer ?
#
loop_
_entity_poly.entity_id
_entity_poly.type
_entity_poly.pdbx_seq_one_letter_code
_entity_poly.pdbx_strand_id
1 'polypeptide(L)'
;MESFAEKECSALGGLFQYIVNDLKIATPVWEDFLGKASKLHNHLKATVLALAAFLDSFQKIADMATNARGATKDIGSALTRLCLRHRSVEAKLKIFS
;
A
#
# COMPACT_ATOMS: atom_id res chain seq x y z
N MET A 1 -52.47 -25.12 9.23
CA MET A 1 -51.01 -25.37 9.08
C MET A 1 -50.47 -24.67 7.83
N GLU A 2 -51.16 -24.76 6.69
CA GLU A 2 -50.79 -24.06 5.43
C GLU A 2 -50.67 -22.53 5.56
N SER A 3 -51.57 -21.85 6.26
CA SER A 3 -51.52 -20.38 6.48
C SER A 3 -50.29 -19.88 7.24
N PHE A 4 -49.66 -20.74 8.05
CA PHE A 4 -48.43 -20.38 8.77
C PHE A 4 -47.20 -20.51 7.85
N ALA A 5 -47.15 -21.59 7.07
CA ALA A 5 -46.10 -21.83 6.10
C ALA A 5 -46.06 -20.75 5.00
N GLU A 6 -47.21 -20.26 4.53
CA GLU A 6 -47.28 -19.15 3.57
C GLU A 6 -46.71 -17.84 4.13
N LYS A 7 -46.95 -17.55 5.41
CA LYS A 7 -46.41 -16.36 6.08
C LYS A 7 -44.90 -16.45 6.26
N GLU A 8 -44.37 -17.61 6.65
CA GLU A 8 -42.92 -17.83 6.72
C GLU A 8 -42.26 -17.72 5.35
N CYS A 9 -42.88 -18.29 4.31
CA CYS A 9 -42.38 -18.20 2.94
C CYS A 9 -42.38 -16.76 2.42
N SER A 10 -43.40 -15.97 2.76
CA SER A 10 -43.45 -14.53 2.46
C SER A 10 -42.35 -13.75 3.19
N ALA A 11 -42.10 -14.04 4.47
CA ALA A 11 -41.04 -13.42 5.25
C ALA A 11 -39.64 -13.73 4.69
N LEU A 12 -39.40 -14.99 4.30
CA LEU A 12 -38.18 -15.43 3.60
C LEU A 12 -38.01 -14.72 2.25
N GLY A 13 -39.08 -14.56 1.48
CA GLY A 13 -39.07 -13.81 0.24
C GLY A 13 -38.69 -12.34 0.44
N GLY A 14 -39.23 -11.71 1.50
CA GLY A 14 -38.86 -10.35 1.89
C GLY A 14 -37.38 -10.23 2.26
N LEU A 15 -36.87 -11.14 3.10
CA LEU A 15 -35.45 -11.18 3.48
C LEU A 15 -34.53 -11.31 2.25
N PHE A 16 -34.88 -12.20 1.31
CA PHE A 16 -34.12 -12.36 0.07
C PHE A 16 -34.06 -11.05 -0.73
N GLN A 17 -35.18 -10.35 -0.88
CA GLN A 17 -35.20 -9.07 -1.59
C GLN A 17 -34.36 -8.00 -0.88
N TYR A 18 -34.39 -7.95 0.45
CA TYR A 18 -33.52 -7.05 1.22
C TYR A 18 -32.04 -7.33 0.96
N ILE A 19 -31.61 -8.59 1.06
CA ILE A 19 -30.22 -8.98 0.81
C ILE A 19 -29.80 -8.61 -0.62
N VAL A 20 -30.65 -8.90 -1.62
CA VAL A 20 -30.36 -8.57 -3.02
C VAL A 20 -30.25 -7.06 -3.23
N ASN A 21 -31.11 -6.28 -2.58
CA ASN A 21 -31.06 -4.83 -2.67
C ASN A 21 -29.78 -4.27 -2.02
N ASP A 22 -29.41 -4.77 -0.85
CA ASP A 22 -28.18 -4.35 -0.16
C ASP A 22 -26.94 -4.66 -0.99
N LEU A 23 -26.88 -5.84 -1.62
CA LEU A 23 -25.81 -6.22 -2.53
C LEU A 23 -25.71 -5.26 -3.74
N LYS A 24 -26.85 -4.85 -4.31
CA LYS A 24 -26.87 -3.89 -5.43
C LYS A 24 -26.36 -2.51 -5.01
N ILE A 25 -26.77 -2.05 -3.83
CA ILE A 25 -26.37 -0.73 -3.31
C ILE A 25 -24.90 -0.73 -2.87
N ALA A 26 -24.34 -1.88 -2.47
CA ALA A 26 -22.94 -2.00 -2.08
C ALA A 26 -21.96 -1.85 -3.26
N THR A 27 -22.37 -2.17 -4.49
CA THR A 27 -21.50 -2.11 -5.68
C THR A 27 -20.75 -0.78 -5.85
N PRO A 28 -21.40 0.40 -5.88
CA PRO A 28 -20.67 1.66 -6.02
C PRO A 28 -19.70 1.95 -4.86
N VAL A 29 -19.96 1.42 -3.66
CA VAL A 29 -19.06 1.57 -2.51
C VAL A 29 -17.79 0.75 -2.71
N TRP A 30 -17.91 -0.48 -3.21
CA TRP A 30 -16.77 -1.31 -3.58
C TRP A 30 -15.95 -0.70 -4.72
N GLU A 31 -16.62 -0.14 -5.72
CA GLU A 31 -15.96 0.53 -6.84
C GLU A 31 -15.17 1.76 -6.39
N ASP A 32 -15.72 2.61 -5.52
CA ASP A 32 -14.97 3.73 -4.95
C ASP A 32 -13.76 3.24 -4.16
N PHE A 33 -13.94 2.26 -3.26
CA PHE A 33 -12.85 1.68 -2.48
C PHE A 33 -11.72 1.15 -3.38
N LEU A 34 -12.06 0.37 -4.41
CA LEU A 34 -11.11 -0.14 -5.40
C LEU A 34 -10.40 1.01 -6.13
N GLY A 35 -11.13 2.06 -6.51
CA GLY A 35 -10.56 3.25 -7.14
C GLY A 35 -9.55 3.96 -6.23
N LYS A 36 -9.84 4.11 -4.93
CA LYS A 36 -8.92 4.72 -3.97
C LYS A 36 -7.72 3.83 -3.67
N ALA A 37 -7.92 2.53 -3.52
CA ALA A 37 -6.85 1.55 -3.33
C ALA A 37 -5.87 1.56 -4.51
N SER A 38 -6.38 1.59 -5.74
CA SER A 38 -5.55 1.69 -6.96
C SER A 38 -4.75 2.99 -7.01
N LYS A 39 -5.34 4.12 -6.61
CA LYS A 39 -4.61 5.40 -6.50
C LYS A 39 -3.50 5.34 -5.46
N LEU A 40 -3.77 4.82 -4.27
CA LEU A 40 -2.77 4.62 -3.22
C LEU A 40 -1.61 3.75 -3.73
N HIS A 41 -1.93 2.63 -4.38
CA HIS A 41 -0.97 1.72 -4.98
C HIS A 41 -0.03 2.40 -5.96
N ASN A 42 -0.59 3.21 -6.86
CA ASN A 42 0.19 3.97 -7.83
C ASN A 42 1.10 5.02 -7.17
N HIS A 43 0.62 5.70 -6.13
CA HIS A 43 1.45 6.62 -5.37
C HIS A 43 2.58 5.90 -4.63
N LEU A 44 2.33 4.73 -4.04
CA LEU A 44 3.38 3.93 -3.42
C LEU A 44 4.48 3.54 -4.42
N LYS A 45 4.10 3.11 -5.64
CA LYS A 45 5.07 2.85 -6.72
C LYS A 45 5.90 4.07 -7.06
N ALA A 46 5.26 5.24 -7.22
CA ALA A 46 5.95 6.49 -7.50
C ALA A 46 6.90 6.88 -6.35
N THR A 47 6.48 6.70 -5.10
CA THR A 47 7.32 6.94 -3.91
C THR A 47 8.53 6.01 -3.88
N VAL A 48 8.38 4.72 -4.23
CA VAL A 48 9.52 3.78 -4.32
C VAL A 48 10.54 4.26 -5.35
N LEU A 49 10.09 4.71 -6.53
CA LEU A 49 10.99 5.26 -7.56
C LEU A 49 11.70 6.53 -7.09
N ALA A 50 10.97 7.45 -6.44
CA ALA A 50 11.55 8.67 -5.88
C ALA A 50 12.56 8.36 -4.77
N LEU A 51 12.27 7.38 -3.91
CA LEU A 51 13.17 6.92 -2.85
C LEU A 51 14.44 6.32 -3.43
N ALA A 52 14.34 5.50 -4.48
CA ALA A 52 15.51 4.94 -5.16
C ALA A 52 16.45 6.04 -5.68
N ALA A 53 15.91 7.03 -6.40
CA ALA A 53 16.68 8.15 -6.93
C ALA A 53 17.31 9.02 -5.83
N PHE A 54 16.59 9.22 -4.72
CA PHE A 54 17.13 9.87 -3.53
C PHE A 54 18.32 9.09 -2.95
N LEU A 55 18.19 7.76 -2.78
CA LEU A 55 19.25 6.92 -2.22
C LEU A 55 20.48 6.83 -3.12
N ASP A 56 20.30 6.89 -4.44
CA ASP A 56 21.42 6.98 -5.38
C ASP A 56 22.21 8.28 -5.19
N SER A 57 21.50 9.40 -5.03
CA SER A 57 22.13 10.70 -4.76
C SER A 57 22.77 10.75 -3.37
N PHE A 58 22.12 10.17 -2.37
CA PHE A 58 22.64 10.03 -1.02
C PHE A 58 23.93 9.22 -0.99
N GLN A 59 23.99 8.11 -1.72
CA GLN A 59 25.18 7.26 -1.78
C GLN A 59 26.37 8.01 -2.39
N LYS A 60 26.17 8.87 -3.39
CA LYS A 60 27.25 9.72 -3.94
C LYS A 60 27.89 10.61 -2.87
N ILE A 61 27.08 11.17 -1.96
CA ILE A 61 27.58 11.95 -0.82
C ILE A 61 28.38 11.06 0.13
N ALA A 62 27.87 9.86 0.44
CA ALA A 62 28.57 8.90 1.29
C ALA A 62 29.92 8.47 0.69
N ASP A 63 29.97 8.22 -0.62
CA ASP A 63 31.18 7.82 -1.34
C ASP A 63 32.21 8.96 -1.37
N MET A 64 31.77 10.20 -1.64
CA MET A 64 32.61 11.38 -1.57
C MET A 64 33.25 11.53 -0.17
N ALA A 65 32.46 11.39 0.89
CA ALA A 65 32.96 11.47 2.26
C ALA A 65 33.91 10.30 2.60
N THR A 66 33.63 9.09 2.11
CA THR A 66 34.49 7.90 2.33
C THR A 66 35.85 8.03 1.67
N ASN A 67 35.93 8.75 0.55
CA ASN A 67 37.18 9.05 -0.15
C ASN A 67 37.97 10.22 0.47
N ALA A 68 37.41 10.91 1.47
CA ALA A 68 38.12 11.95 2.21
C ALA A 68 39.12 11.36 3.22
N ARG A 69 39.86 12.24 3.92
CA ARG A 69 40.84 11.85 4.94
C ARG A 69 40.32 12.10 6.35
N GLY A 70 40.89 11.39 7.32
CA GLY A 70 40.55 11.55 8.75
C GLY A 70 39.10 11.18 9.05
N ALA A 71 38.52 11.84 10.05
CA ALA A 71 37.19 11.52 10.57
C ALA A 71 36.06 11.60 9.52
N THR A 72 36.23 12.39 8.45
CA THR A 72 35.25 12.47 7.36
C THR A 72 35.04 11.13 6.66
N LYS A 73 36.08 10.29 6.59
CA LYS A 73 35.97 8.92 6.06
C LYS A 73 35.03 8.06 6.90
N ASP A 74 35.10 8.19 8.23
CA ASP A 74 34.27 7.43 9.15
C ASP A 74 32.80 7.86 9.05
N ILE A 75 32.57 9.17 8.83
CA ILE A 75 31.24 9.71 8.50
C ILE A 75 30.73 9.09 7.19
N GLY A 76 31.53 9.08 6.13
CA GLY A 76 31.15 8.46 4.85
C GLY A 76 30.76 6.99 5.02
N SER A 77 31.55 6.24 5.78
CA SER A 77 31.27 4.82 6.10
C SER A 77 29.96 4.65 6.87
N ALA A 78 29.63 5.56 7.80
CA ALA A 78 28.35 5.57 8.51
C ALA A 78 27.18 5.89 7.58
N LEU A 79 27.33 6.87 6.69
CA LEU A 79 26.33 7.23 5.69
C LEU A 79 26.06 6.07 4.73
N THR A 80 27.09 5.35 4.27
CA THR A 80 26.90 4.15 3.43
C THR A 80 26.06 3.10 4.16
N ARG A 81 26.33 2.83 5.45
CA ARG A 81 25.50 1.89 6.23
C ARG A 81 24.06 2.35 6.32
N LEU A 82 23.81 3.64 6.54
CA LEU A 82 22.46 4.19 6.56
C LEU A 82 21.76 4.00 5.20
N CYS A 83 22.46 4.31 4.11
CA CYS A 83 21.94 4.12 2.75
C CYS A 83 21.54 2.66 2.49
N LEU A 84 22.40 1.70 2.85
CA LEU A 84 22.10 0.27 2.69
C LEU A 84 20.88 -0.18 3.51
N ARG A 85 20.71 0.36 4.72
CA ARG A 85 19.51 0.08 5.54
C ARG A 85 18.25 0.65 4.91
N HIS A 86 18.32 1.86 4.35
CA HIS A 86 17.19 2.44 3.63
C HIS A 86 16.87 1.68 2.33
N ARG A 87 17.87 1.17 1.60
CA ARG A 87 17.63 0.29 0.44
C ARG A 87 16.92 -1.01 0.83
N SER A 88 17.17 -1.55 2.02
CA SER A 88 16.39 -2.69 2.52
C SER A 88 14.93 -2.34 2.78
N VAL A 89 14.64 -1.12 3.24
CA VAL A 89 13.26 -0.62 3.42
C VAL A 89 12.59 -0.41 2.07
N GLU A 90 13.29 0.22 1.12
CA GLU A 90 12.84 0.39 -0.27
C GLU A 90 12.44 -0.95 -0.90
N ALA A 91 13.27 -1.99 -0.76
CA ALA A 91 12.96 -3.32 -1.29
C ALA A 91 11.69 -3.93 -0.69
N LYS A 92 11.43 -3.70 0.60
CA LYS A 92 10.18 -4.14 1.25
C LYS A 92 8.97 -3.35 0.74
N LEU A 93 9.11 -2.04 0.57
CA LEU A 93 8.04 -1.21 0.01
C LEU A 93 7.70 -1.62 -1.42
N LYS A 94 8.70 -2.01 -2.21
CA LYS A 94 8.52 -2.51 -3.58
C LYS A 94 7.78 -3.84 -3.67
N ILE A 95 7.75 -4.64 -2.61
CA ILE A 95 6.93 -5.87 -2.55
C ILE A 95 5.47 -5.51 -2.24
N PHE A 96 5.24 -4.44 -1.50
CA PHE A 96 3.92 -3.97 -1.08
C PHE A 96 3.20 -3.16 -2.17
N SER A 97 3.95 -2.47 -3.01
CA SER A 97 3.48 -1.69 -4.18
C SER A 97 3.66 -2.45 -5.49
#